data_AF-A0A0C3A4R9-F1
#
_entry.id   AF-A0A0C3A4R9-F1
#
_cell.length_a   1.000
_cell.length_b   1.000
_cell.length_c   1.000
_cell.angle_alpha   90.00
_cell.angle_beta   90.00
_cell.angle_gamma   90.00
#
_symmetry.space_group_name_H-M   'P 1'
#
loop_
_entity.id
_entity.type
_entity.pdbx_description
1 polymer ?
#
loop_
_entity_poly.entity_id
_entity_poly.type
_entity_poly.pdbx_seq_one_letter_code
_entity_poly.pdbx_strand_id
1 'polypeptide(L)'
;MCSTAPLVPPSRNIQAVPGMVSAPQKNNLCACLYCKWVQRNHCTPDLKRHIRTHTRFGCPAQCICCGVPLKDVGRYNLPENAAPCNWQGKLMFGGCRKEFSRRDALKCHLDNEHMTCVSDMNTFTTSYED
;
A
#
# COMPACT_ATOMS: atom_id res chain seq x y z
N MET A 1 21.24 -42.06 -14.67
CA MET A 1 20.73 -41.08 -13.68
C MET A 1 21.08 -39.69 -14.20
N CYS A 2 20.12 -38.99 -14.81
CA CYS A 2 20.33 -37.64 -15.36
C CYS A 2 19.87 -36.62 -14.32
N SER A 3 20.80 -35.83 -13.79
CA SER A 3 20.50 -34.73 -12.86
C SER A 3 20.49 -33.40 -13.62
N THR A 4 19.32 -32.82 -13.80
CA THR A 4 19.13 -31.49 -14.41
C THR A 4 19.25 -30.43 -13.31
N ALA A 5 20.23 -29.53 -13.42
CA ALA A 5 20.34 -28.36 -12.55
C ALA A 5 19.25 -27.32 -12.88
N PRO A 6 18.68 -26.60 -11.90
CA PRO A 6 17.68 -25.56 -12.15
C PRO A 6 18.33 -24.27 -12.69
N LEU A 7 17.83 -23.78 -13.83
CA LEU A 7 18.16 -22.49 -14.41
C LEU A 7 17.58 -21.36 -13.54
N VAL A 8 18.44 -20.66 -12.82
CA VAL A 8 18.07 -19.42 -12.10
C VAL A 8 17.87 -18.31 -13.14
N PRO A 9 16.71 -17.61 -13.18
CA PRO A 9 16.54 -16.49 -14.09
C PRO A 9 17.43 -15.30 -13.65
N PRO A 10 18.01 -14.55 -14.60
CA PRO A 10 18.91 -13.44 -14.27
C PRO A 10 18.19 -12.32 -13.49
N SER A 11 18.92 -11.67 -12.60
CA SER A 11 18.43 -10.53 -11.82
C SER A 11 18.12 -9.34 -12.75
N ARG A 12 16.95 -8.71 -12.54
CA ARG A 12 16.44 -7.61 -13.37
C ARG A 12 17.09 -6.24 -13.08
N ASN A 13 18.30 -6.18 -12.51
CA ASN A 13 18.88 -4.92 -11.99
C ASN A 13 20.07 -4.35 -12.77
N ILE A 14 20.32 -4.79 -14.01
CA ILE A 14 21.42 -4.24 -14.81
C ILE A 14 21.07 -2.78 -15.15
N GLN A 15 21.82 -1.84 -14.58
CA GLN A 15 21.68 -0.41 -14.88
C GLN A 15 22.26 -0.11 -16.26
N ALA A 16 21.51 0.64 -17.07
CA ALA A 16 21.97 1.13 -18.37
C ALA A 16 23.05 2.21 -18.21
N VAL A 17 24.02 2.22 -19.14
CA VAL A 17 25.14 3.18 -19.15
C VAL A 17 24.65 4.57 -19.58
N PRO A 18 25.02 5.68 -18.90
CA PRO A 18 24.51 7.00 -19.25
C PRO A 18 25.14 7.55 -20.54
N GLY A 19 24.31 7.83 -21.55
CA GLY A 19 24.64 8.72 -22.67
C GLY A 19 24.37 10.19 -22.32
N MET A 20 25.25 11.10 -22.75
CA MET A 20 25.20 12.52 -22.41
C MET A 20 24.04 13.25 -23.09
N VAL A 21 23.13 13.82 -22.30
CA VAL A 21 22.19 14.86 -22.73
C VAL A 21 22.28 16.03 -21.76
N SER A 22 22.50 17.23 -22.30
CA SER A 22 22.67 18.49 -21.55
C SER A 22 21.47 18.79 -20.66
N ALA A 23 21.74 19.15 -19.40
CA ALA A 23 20.74 19.25 -18.34
C ALA A 23 20.00 20.60 -18.33
N PRO A 24 18.65 20.61 -18.19
CA PRO A 24 17.95 21.77 -17.63
C PRO A 24 18.22 21.85 -16.12
N GLN A 25 18.25 23.07 -15.59
CA GLN A 25 18.51 23.41 -14.18
C GLN A 25 17.71 22.49 -13.23
N LYS A 26 18.40 21.51 -12.62
CA LYS A 26 17.83 20.42 -11.83
C LYS A 26 17.34 20.95 -10.48
N ASN A 27 16.03 21.21 -10.36
CA ASN A 27 15.39 20.87 -9.10
C ASN A 27 15.67 19.38 -8.88
N ASN A 28 16.40 19.02 -7.82
CA ASN A 28 16.76 17.64 -7.55
C ASN A 28 15.47 16.83 -7.46
N LEU A 29 15.11 16.09 -8.52
CA LEU A 29 13.85 15.32 -8.62
C LEU A 29 13.74 14.22 -7.55
N CYS A 30 14.81 14.01 -6.79
CA CYS A 30 14.92 13.06 -5.68
C CYS A 30 14.84 13.74 -4.30
N ALA A 31 14.80 15.07 -4.22
CA ALA A 31 14.69 15.81 -2.97
C ALA A 31 13.24 15.99 -2.54
N CYS A 32 13.02 15.92 -1.23
CA CYS A 32 11.74 16.30 -0.65
C CYS A 32 11.55 17.83 -0.71
N LEU A 33 10.32 18.28 -0.96
CA LEU A 33 9.96 19.70 -0.97
C LEU A 33 9.70 20.27 0.44
N TYR A 34 9.53 19.41 1.45
CA TYR A 34 9.14 19.79 2.81
C TYR A 34 10.27 19.65 3.84
N CYS A 35 11.34 18.91 3.51
CA CYS A 35 12.48 18.73 4.40
C CYS A 35 13.78 18.45 3.63
N LYS A 36 14.90 18.36 4.37
CA LYS A 36 16.24 18.13 3.79
C LYS A 36 16.48 16.70 3.29
N TRP A 37 15.48 15.82 3.35
CA TRP A 37 15.64 14.43 2.95
C TRP A 37 15.73 14.29 1.42
N VAL A 38 16.66 13.44 0.96
CA VAL A 38 16.89 13.16 -0.46
C VAL A 38 16.90 11.65 -0.67
N GLN A 39 16.14 11.19 -1.66
CA GLN A 39 16.12 9.80 -2.07
C GLN A 39 17.44 9.42 -2.76
N ARG A 40 18.13 8.40 -2.24
CA ARG A 40 19.45 7.95 -2.70
C ARG A 40 19.38 6.97 -3.88
N ASN A 41 18.33 6.14 -3.94
CA ASN A 41 18.18 5.13 -4.99
C ASN A 41 17.44 5.66 -6.23
N HIS A 42 17.14 6.96 -6.30
CA HIS A 42 16.35 7.62 -7.35
C HIS A 42 14.96 7.00 -7.61
N CYS A 43 14.44 6.20 -6.67
CA CYS A 43 13.13 5.56 -6.76
C CYS A 43 12.02 6.59 -6.46
N THR A 44 11.36 7.08 -7.51
CA THR A 44 10.24 8.02 -7.39
C THR A 44 9.13 7.55 -6.45
N PRO A 45 8.71 6.26 -6.44
CA PRO A 45 7.73 5.75 -5.46
C PRO A 45 8.13 5.97 -4.00
N ASP A 46 9.40 5.80 -3.66
CA ASP A 46 9.86 5.97 -2.29
C ASP A 46 9.93 7.46 -1.90
N LEU A 47 10.29 8.34 -2.84
CA LEU A 47 10.18 9.80 -2.63
C LEU A 47 8.72 10.22 -2.40
N LYS A 48 7.79 9.73 -3.23
CA LYS A 48 6.35 9.99 -3.04
C LYS A 48 5.88 9.50 -1.67
N ARG A 49 6.33 8.30 -1.25
CA ARG A 49 6.03 7.77 0.09
C ARG A 49 6.56 8.67 1.19
N HIS A 50 7.78 9.17 1.05
CA HIS A 50 8.36 10.11 2.00
C HIS A 50 7.54 11.40 2.08
N ILE A 51 7.18 12.01 0.94
CA ILE A 51 6.36 13.22 0.89
C ILE A 51 5.01 13.02 1.59
N ARG A 52 4.37 11.85 1.42
CA ARG A 52 3.11 11.51 2.10
C ARG A 52 3.20 11.55 3.63
N THR A 53 4.38 11.37 4.22
CA THR A 53 4.56 11.52 5.68
C THR A 53 4.29 12.95 6.14
N HIS A 54 4.64 13.95 5.31
CA HIS A 54 4.36 15.35 5.61
C HIS A 54 2.87 15.69 5.48
N THR A 55 2.19 15.11 4.49
CA THR A 55 0.77 15.37 4.23
C THR A 55 -0.17 14.45 5.00
N ARG A 56 0.34 13.54 5.84
CA ARG A 56 -0.47 12.52 6.53
C ARG A 56 -1.56 13.12 7.41
N PHE A 57 -1.29 14.23 8.09
CA PHE A 57 -2.24 14.86 9.00
C PHE A 57 -3.30 15.71 8.29
N GLY A 58 -3.07 16.06 7.02
CA GLY A 58 -4.00 16.86 6.20
C GLY A 58 -4.92 16.02 5.32
N CYS A 59 -4.80 14.70 5.34
CA CYS A 59 -5.63 13.80 4.53
C CYS A 59 -6.23 12.71 5.41
N PRO A 60 -7.51 12.32 5.19
CA PRO A 60 -8.11 11.20 5.90
C PRO A 60 -7.33 9.91 5.61
N ALA A 61 -7.32 8.99 6.58
CA ALA A 61 -6.66 7.71 6.45
C ALA A 61 -7.26 6.92 5.28
N GLN A 62 -6.48 6.75 4.21
CA GLN A 62 -6.90 6.09 2.98
C GLN A 62 -6.94 4.56 3.10
N CYS A 63 -6.37 4.00 4.17
CA CYS A 63 -6.24 2.55 4.34
C CYS A 63 -6.64 2.20 5.76
N ILE A 64 -7.83 1.64 5.94
CA ILE A 64 -8.39 1.28 7.24
C ILE A 64 -8.79 -0.17 7.18
N CYS A 65 -8.53 -0.97 8.21
CA CYS A 65 -9.10 -2.32 8.24
C CYS A 65 -10.60 -2.22 8.57
N CYS A 66 -11.44 -2.04 7.54
CA CYS A 66 -12.86 -1.73 7.70
C CYS A 66 -13.77 -2.95 7.71
N GLY A 67 -13.25 -4.12 7.34
CA GLY A 67 -14.05 -5.33 7.21
C GLY A 67 -14.51 -5.59 5.78
N VAL A 68 -15.50 -6.46 5.65
CA VAL A 68 -16.31 -6.70 4.43
C VAL A 68 -17.76 -6.27 4.67
N PRO A 69 -18.47 -5.77 3.65
CA PRO A 69 -19.86 -5.34 3.81
C PRO A 69 -20.79 -6.54 4.03
N LEU A 70 -21.94 -6.33 4.70
CA LEU A 70 -22.94 -7.37 5.00
C LEU A 70 -23.27 -8.27 3.80
N LYS A 71 -23.44 -7.68 2.62
CA LYS A 71 -23.78 -8.38 1.36
C LYS A 71 -22.74 -9.43 0.94
N ASP A 72 -21.49 -9.25 1.33
CA ASP A 72 -20.37 -10.10 0.93
C ASP A 72 -19.93 -11.05 2.05
N VAL A 73 -20.50 -10.94 3.26
CA VAL A 73 -20.15 -11.76 4.44
C VAL A 73 -20.15 -13.26 4.13
N GLY A 74 -21.14 -13.76 3.39
CA GLY A 74 -21.23 -15.19 3.04
C GLY A 74 -20.13 -15.70 2.11
N ARG A 75 -19.31 -14.80 1.54
CA ARG A 75 -18.18 -15.15 0.65
C ARG A 75 -16.86 -15.29 1.41
N TYR A 76 -16.82 -14.86 2.67
CA TYR A 76 -15.61 -14.85 3.49
C TYR A 76 -15.80 -15.66 4.77
N ASN A 77 -14.72 -16.28 5.24
CA ASN A 77 -14.70 -16.92 6.55
C ASN A 77 -14.44 -15.86 7.62
N LEU A 78 -15.51 -15.30 8.18
CA LEU A 78 -15.41 -14.35 9.28
C LEU A 78 -15.27 -15.06 10.62
N PRO A 79 -14.57 -14.46 11.60
CA PRO A 79 -14.59 -14.96 12.96
C PRO A 79 -16.03 -14.91 13.50
N GLU A 80 -16.42 -15.93 14.27
CA GLU A 80 -17.80 -16.13 14.76
C GLU A 80 -18.32 -14.93 15.58
N ASN A 81 -17.42 -14.23 16.27
CA ASN A 81 -17.70 -13.02 17.04
C ASN A 81 -17.38 -11.71 16.29
N ALA A 82 -17.39 -11.71 14.96
CA ALA A 82 -17.22 -10.51 14.15
C ALA A 82 -18.36 -9.52 14.41
N ALA A 83 -18.12 -8.56 15.31
CA ALA A 83 -19.12 -7.55 15.61
C ALA A 83 -19.38 -6.66 14.37
N PRO A 84 -20.65 -6.38 14.04
CA PRO A 84 -20.99 -5.41 13.02
C PRO A 84 -20.50 -4.02 13.42
N CYS A 85 -19.99 -3.26 12.46
CA CYS A 85 -19.60 -1.88 12.69
C CYS A 85 -19.96 -1.01 11.49
N ASN A 86 -20.57 0.15 11.76
CA ASN A 86 -20.95 1.10 10.72
C ASN A 86 -19.72 1.84 10.19
N TRP A 87 -19.57 1.88 8.86
CA TRP A 87 -18.51 2.60 8.17
C TRP A 87 -19.07 3.28 6.94
N GLN A 88 -19.03 4.62 6.90
CA GLN A 88 -19.59 5.41 5.80
C GLN A 88 -21.05 5.02 5.49
N GLY A 89 -21.85 4.75 6.53
CA GLY A 89 -23.26 4.34 6.40
C GLY A 89 -23.48 2.88 6.00
N LYS A 90 -22.42 2.07 5.87
CA LYS A 90 -22.50 0.64 5.53
C LYS A 90 -22.12 -0.22 6.73
N LEU A 91 -22.90 -1.28 6.94
CA LEU A 91 -22.59 -2.28 7.95
C LEU A 91 -21.45 -3.19 7.46
N MET A 92 -20.33 -3.18 8.17
CA MET A 92 -19.13 -3.95 7.85
C MET A 92 -18.79 -4.92 8.98
N PHE A 93 -18.16 -6.05 8.64
CA PHE A 93 -17.82 -7.13 9.56
C PHE A 93 -16.36 -7.59 9.41
N GLY A 94 -15.76 -8.08 10.50
CA GLY A 94 -14.44 -8.73 10.46
C GLY A 94 -13.23 -7.81 10.35
N GLY A 95 -13.39 -6.48 10.52
CA GLY A 95 -12.29 -5.51 10.52
C GLY A 95 -11.92 -5.00 11.92
N CYS A 96 -10.64 -4.65 12.13
CA CYS A 96 -10.16 -4.14 13.43
C CYS A 96 -10.13 -2.61 13.56
N ARG A 97 -10.56 -1.86 12.53
CA ARG A 97 -10.60 -0.37 12.49
C ARG A 97 -9.27 0.36 12.63
N LYS A 98 -8.15 -0.36 12.67
CA LYS A 98 -6.83 0.26 12.66
C LYS A 98 -6.61 1.02 11.35
N GLU A 99 -6.04 2.21 11.48
CA GLU A 99 -5.63 3.04 10.36
C GLU A 99 -4.19 2.70 9.96
N PHE A 100 -3.96 2.65 8.66
CA PHE A 100 -2.67 2.39 8.06
C PHE A 100 -2.27 3.58 7.19
N SER A 101 -1.00 3.96 7.26
CA SER A 101 -0.47 5.04 6.42
C SER A 101 -0.38 4.64 4.94
N ARG A 102 -0.40 3.33 4.64
CA ARG A 102 -0.15 2.76 3.32
C ARG A 102 -0.97 1.50 3.07
N ARG A 103 -1.29 1.24 1.79
CA ARG A 103 -2.00 0.04 1.35
C ARG A 103 -1.22 -1.25 1.61
N ASP A 104 0.10 -1.25 1.42
CA ASP A 104 0.93 -2.41 1.71
C ASP A 104 0.95 -2.78 3.19
N ALA A 105 0.89 -1.80 4.09
CA ALA A 105 0.80 -2.07 5.53
C ALA A 105 -0.53 -2.74 5.88
N LEU A 106 -1.64 -2.29 5.27
CA LEU A 106 -2.93 -2.97 5.37
C LEU A 106 -2.88 -4.38 4.76
N LYS A 107 -2.20 -4.56 3.62
CA LYS A 107 -2.01 -5.88 3.02
C LYS A 107 -1.29 -6.83 3.95
N CYS A 108 -0.13 -6.43 4.48
CA CYS A 108 0.63 -7.25 5.44
C CYS A 108 -0.18 -7.55 6.70
N HIS A 109 -1.09 -6.66 7.11
CA HIS A 109 -2.01 -6.90 8.20
C HIS A 109 -3.04 -8.00 7.90
N LEU A 110 -3.56 -8.05 6.66
CA LEU A 110 -4.52 -9.08 6.21
C LEU A 110 -3.83 -10.41 5.89
N ASP A 111 -2.59 -10.37 5.40
CA ASP A 111 -1.79 -11.56 5.08
C ASP A 111 -1.19 -12.23 6.34
N ASN A 112 -1.30 -11.61 7.53
CA ASN A 112 -0.79 -12.17 8.78
C ASN A 112 -1.72 -13.23 9.34
N GLU A 113 -1.25 -14.48 9.42
CA GLU A 113 -1.99 -15.64 9.94
C GLU A 113 -2.46 -15.49 11.39
N HIS A 114 -1.79 -14.66 12.20
CA HIS A 114 -2.20 -14.37 13.58
C HIS A 114 -3.35 -13.35 13.65
N MET A 115 -3.72 -12.73 12.53
CA MET A 115 -4.80 -11.77 12.44
C MET A 115 -6.03 -12.41 11.81
N THR A 116 -7.17 -12.34 12.51
CA THR A 116 -8.47 -12.82 12.01
C THR A 116 -9.22 -11.78 11.19
N CYS A 117 -8.53 -10.71 10.78
CA CYS A 117 -9.14 -9.60 10.07
C CYS A 117 -9.39 -9.98 8.62
N VAL A 118 -10.58 -9.70 8.14
CA VAL A 118 -10.96 -9.88 6.74
C VAL A 118 -11.43 -8.55 6.19
N SER A 119 -10.79 -8.06 5.14
CA SER A 119 -11.19 -6.80 4.51
C SER A 119 -10.75 -6.76 3.06
N ASP A 120 -11.56 -6.11 2.22
CA ASP A 120 -11.25 -5.93 0.81
C ASP A 120 -10.37 -4.70 0.57
N MET A 121 -9.22 -4.91 -0.04
CA MET A 121 -8.22 -3.87 -0.36
C MET A 121 -8.73 -2.77 -1.32
N ASN A 122 -9.89 -2.97 -1.96
CA ASN A 122 -10.44 -2.07 -2.97
C ASN A 122 -11.64 -1.24 -2.47
N THR A 123 -12.18 -1.55 -1.29
CA THR A 123 -13.36 -0.87 -0.71
C THR A 123 -13.04 0.55 -0.23
N PHE A 124 -11.77 0.96 -0.32
CA PHE A 124 -11.24 2.26 0.11
C PHE A 124 -11.24 3.33 -0.97
N THR A 125 -11.70 3.02 -2.18
CA THR A 125 -11.88 4.07 -3.19
C THR A 125 -13.07 4.90 -2.76
N THR A 126 -12.80 5.94 -1.96
CA THR A 126 -13.71 7.04 -1.75
C THR A 126 -14.07 7.55 -3.14
N SER A 127 -15.26 7.19 -3.63
CA SER A 127 -15.94 7.88 -4.70
C SER A 127 -16.24 9.28 -4.19
N TYR A 128 -15.25 10.17 -4.29
CA TYR A 128 -15.53 11.59 -4.44
C TYR A 128 -15.78 11.78 -5.94
N GLU A 129 -17.01 11.45 -6.36
CA GLU A 129 -17.62 12.12 -7.50
C GLU A 129 -18.25 13.38 -6.91
N ASP A 130 -17.56 14.52 -7.04
CA ASP A 130 -18.09 15.83 -7.47
C ASP A 130 -16.90 16.82 -7.60
#